data_AF-A0AAN7UTL3-F1
#
_entry.id   AF-A0AAN7UTL3-F1
#
_cell.length_a   1.000
_cell.length_b   1.000
_cell.length_c   1.000
_cell.angle_alpha   90.00
_cell.angle_beta   90.00
_cell.angle_gamma   90.00
#
_symmetry.space_group_name_H-M   'P 1'
#
loop_
_entity.id
_entity.type
_entity.pdbx_description
1 polymer ?
#
loop_
_entity_poly.entity_id
_entity_poly.type
_entity_poly.pdbx_seq_one_letter_code
_entity_poly.pdbx_strand_id
1 'polypeptide(L)'
;MPIKLADVADEYKKNKDLREEDVKALREWVEKQPHLPQISDLQLILFLQSCYFSMEQAKTTIDTFFTIKTLCPEFFADRDPNSAKFQEDVKVGAYVPLPKYTPEGYRVIFCRIIDSDVNKYNFNDQVRSFDMSLMLWMMQGGSSEGLIMVIDMNGITLGHMTKLSLMGMKKFFLYLQEALPVRLKGLHFINVVSFMDKIMALMKPFMKKELIDMLYLHTNTIDPLFKHVPLENLPSDYGGKAGPLSELYELNKKTMSENAEFFKMDEKQLGNESKRIGKPKNASDIFGVEGSFKKLDLD
;
A
#
# COMPACT_ATOMS: atom_id res chain seq x y z
N MET A 1 -23.52 -5.76 7.95
CA MET A 1 -23.13 -7.17 7.70
C MET A 1 -21.78 -7.41 8.36
N PRO A 2 -21.46 -8.63 8.82
CA PRO A 2 -20.11 -8.93 9.32
C PRO A 2 -19.08 -8.72 8.22
N ILE A 3 -17.89 -8.22 8.59
CA ILE A 3 -16.78 -8.00 7.66
C ILE A 3 -16.40 -9.35 7.04
N LYS A 4 -16.46 -9.47 5.71
CA LYS A 4 -16.11 -10.71 5.01
C LYS A 4 -14.60 -10.81 4.85
N LEU A 5 -13.91 -11.41 5.81
CA LEU A 5 -12.48 -11.68 5.74
C LEU A 5 -12.19 -13.01 5.05
N ALA A 6 -10.95 -13.20 4.58
CA ALA A 6 -10.48 -14.49 4.09
C ALA A 6 -10.48 -15.53 5.22
N ASP A 7 -10.81 -16.77 4.88
CA ASP A 7 -10.83 -17.86 5.85
C ASP A 7 -9.40 -18.36 6.11
N VAL A 8 -9.01 -18.38 7.38
CA VAL A 8 -7.72 -18.90 7.84
C VAL A 8 -7.51 -20.35 7.41
N ALA A 9 -8.56 -21.18 7.41
CA ALA A 9 -8.47 -22.57 6.98
C ALA A 9 -8.13 -22.70 5.49
N ASP A 10 -8.59 -21.76 4.66
CA ASP A 10 -8.27 -21.75 3.23
C ASP A 10 -6.83 -21.30 2.98
N GLU A 11 -6.26 -20.45 3.83
CA GLU A 11 -4.86 -20.06 3.74
C GLU A 11 -3.89 -21.23 3.97
N TYR A 12 -4.21 -22.16 4.88
CA TYR A 12 -3.44 -23.39 5.07
C TYR A 12 -3.55 -24.36 3.88
N LYS A 13 -4.70 -24.40 3.20
CA LYS A 13 -4.86 -25.20 1.96
C LYS A 13 -4.07 -24.59 0.80
N LYS A 14 -4.01 -23.26 0.75
CA LYS A 14 -3.37 -22.49 -0.32
C LYS A 14 -1.84 -22.51 -0.24
N ASN A 15 -1.30 -22.39 0.97
CA ASN A 15 0.13 -22.19 1.20
C ASN A 15 0.77 -23.44 1.79
N LYS A 16 1.52 -24.19 0.97
CA LYS A 16 2.19 -25.43 1.41
C LYS A 16 3.29 -25.22 2.45
N ASP A 17 3.90 -24.05 2.44
CA ASP A 17 4.96 -23.67 3.37
C ASP A 17 4.42 -23.06 4.67
N LEU A 18 3.11 -22.81 4.76
CA LEU A 18 2.48 -22.28 5.97
C LEU A 18 2.26 -23.42 6.97
N ARG A 19 2.91 -23.32 8.13
CA ARG A 19 2.79 -24.31 9.22
C ARG A 19 2.06 -23.70 10.40
N GLU A 20 1.12 -24.46 11.00
CA GLU A 20 0.39 -24.03 12.20
C GLU A 20 1.35 -23.68 13.35
N GLU A 21 2.45 -24.43 13.47
CA GLU A 21 3.51 -24.20 14.46
C GLU A 21 4.15 -22.81 14.31
N ASP A 22 4.35 -22.32 13.09
CA ASP A 22 4.93 -21.00 12.85
C ASP A 22 3.95 -19.89 13.23
N VAL A 23 2.68 -20.03 12.88
CA VAL A 23 1.63 -19.05 13.27
C VAL A 23 1.50 -19.00 14.80
N LYS A 24 1.51 -20.17 15.46
CA LYS A 24 1.48 -20.26 16.92
C LYS A 24 2.72 -19.63 17.57
N ALA A 25 3.92 -19.96 17.08
CA ALA A 25 5.16 -19.39 17.62
C ALA A 25 5.22 -17.86 17.44
N LEU A 26 4.74 -17.34 16.31
CA LEU A 26 4.67 -15.91 16.08
C LEU A 26 3.63 -15.23 16.99
N ARG A 27 2.46 -15.86 17.19
CA ARG A 27 1.45 -15.42 18.15
C ARG A 27 2.00 -15.32 19.57
N GLU A 28 2.67 -16.37 20.05
CA GLU A 28 3.31 -16.39 21.38
C GLU A 28 4.39 -15.30 21.52
N TRP A 29 5.08 -14.95 20.44
CA TRP A 29 6.01 -13.83 20.45
C TRP A 29 5.29 -12.48 20.54
N VAL A 30 4.22 -12.27 19.75
CA VAL A 30 3.40 -11.05 19.78
C VAL A 30 2.83 -10.80 21.18
N GLU A 31 2.33 -11.85 21.85
CA GLU A 31 1.78 -11.74 23.21
C GLU A 31 2.82 -11.30 24.26
N LYS A 32 4.11 -11.49 23.98
CA LYS A 32 5.23 -11.01 24.81
C LYS A 32 5.67 -9.58 24.46
N GLN A 33 5.05 -8.95 23.47
CA GLN A 33 5.34 -7.57 23.05
C GLN A 33 4.23 -6.61 23.54
N PRO A 34 4.37 -5.99 24.73
CA PRO A 34 3.32 -5.15 25.33
C PRO A 34 2.97 -3.87 24.55
N HIS A 35 3.80 -3.45 23.59
CA HIS A 35 3.50 -2.34 22.69
C HIS A 35 2.69 -2.75 21.45
N LEU A 36 2.63 -4.03 21.09
CA LEU A 36 1.87 -4.46 19.92
C LEU A 36 0.37 -4.59 20.26
N PRO A 37 -0.53 -4.29 19.31
CA PRO A 37 -1.95 -4.54 19.50
C PRO A 37 -2.26 -6.04 19.39
N GLN A 38 -3.53 -6.42 19.58
CA GLN A 38 -3.98 -7.75 19.20
C GLN A 38 -3.86 -7.94 17.69
N ILE A 39 -3.36 -9.10 17.26
CA ILE A 39 -3.16 -9.47 15.85
C ILE A 39 -3.88 -10.79 15.56
N SER A 40 -4.70 -10.82 14.52
CA SER A 40 -5.47 -12.01 14.13
C SER A 40 -4.58 -13.06 13.45
N ASP A 41 -5.01 -14.33 13.42
CA ASP A 41 -4.27 -15.39 12.71
C ASP A 41 -4.10 -15.06 11.23
N LEU A 42 -5.13 -14.51 10.58
CA LEU A 42 -5.05 -14.08 9.20
C LEU A 42 -3.93 -13.03 9.01
N GLN A 43 -3.82 -12.05 9.90
CA GLN A 43 -2.74 -11.06 9.82
C GLN A 43 -1.37 -11.69 10.03
N LEU A 44 -1.21 -12.59 11.01
CA LEU A 44 0.04 -13.31 11.24
C LEU A 44 0.47 -14.12 10.00
N ILE A 45 -0.50 -14.76 9.34
CA ILE A 45 -0.28 -15.48 8.08
C ILE A 45 0.18 -14.53 6.98
N LEU A 46 -0.46 -13.37 6.82
CA LEU A 46 -0.05 -12.36 5.83
C LEU A 46 1.39 -11.88 6.07
N PHE A 47 1.77 -11.61 7.33
CA PHE A 47 3.14 -11.23 7.68
C PHE A 47 4.17 -12.34 7.44
N LEU A 48 3.86 -13.59 7.81
CA LEU A 48 4.74 -14.72 7.51
C LEU A 48 4.91 -14.87 6.01
N GLN A 49 3.81 -14.83 5.27
CA GLN A 49 3.81 -15.00 3.83
C GLN A 49 4.56 -13.87 3.11
N SER A 50 4.42 -12.62 3.57
CA SER A 50 5.17 -11.49 3.01
C SER A 50 6.68 -11.63 3.21
N CYS A 51 7.08 -12.37 4.25
CA CYS A 51 8.45 -12.61 4.66
C CYS A 51 9.00 -13.98 4.23
N TYR A 52 8.38 -14.64 3.24
CA TYR A 52 8.76 -15.99 2.80
C TYR A 52 8.86 -17.00 3.96
N PHE A 53 7.95 -16.87 4.94
CA PHE A 53 7.87 -17.66 6.17
C PHE A 53 9.09 -17.55 7.09
N SER A 54 9.94 -16.53 6.88
CA SER A 54 11.03 -16.21 7.80
C SER A 54 10.49 -15.57 9.08
N MET A 55 10.62 -16.30 10.19
CA MET A 55 10.17 -15.87 11.52
C MET A 55 10.77 -14.52 11.93
N GLU A 56 12.08 -14.33 11.76
CA GLU A 56 12.74 -13.09 12.19
C GLU A 56 12.36 -11.88 11.32
N GLN A 57 12.18 -12.08 10.02
CA GLN A 57 11.69 -11.03 9.13
C GLN A 57 10.22 -10.68 9.44
N ALA A 58 9.37 -11.68 9.74
CA ALA A 58 7.98 -11.46 10.11
C ALA A 58 7.86 -10.64 11.40
N LYS A 59 8.65 -10.97 12.44
CA LYS A 59 8.72 -10.17 13.68
C LYS A 59 9.12 -8.72 13.41
N THR A 60 10.16 -8.51 12.59
CA THR A 60 10.65 -7.18 12.23
C THR A 60 9.60 -6.39 11.45
N THR A 61 8.91 -7.03 10.51
CA THR A 61 7.86 -6.42 9.68
C THR A 61 6.65 -6.05 10.52
N ILE A 62 6.18 -6.93 11.41
CA ILE A 62 5.09 -6.64 12.37
C ILE A 62 5.44 -5.43 13.23
N ASP A 63 6.63 -5.43 13.82
CA ASP A 63 7.07 -4.34 14.70
C ASP A 63 7.12 -3.01 13.94
N THR A 64 7.69 -3.02 12.74
CA THR A 64 7.82 -1.83 11.89
C THR A 64 6.46 -1.34 11.41
N PHE A 65 5.56 -2.25 11.02
CA PHE A 65 4.20 -1.94 10.58
C PHE A 65 3.41 -1.20 11.65
N PHE A 66 3.34 -1.73 12.87
CA PHE A 66 2.56 -1.08 13.93
C PHE A 66 3.23 0.20 14.45
N THR A 67 4.57 0.31 14.43
CA THR A 67 5.25 1.58 14.70
C THR A 67 4.90 2.63 13.65
N ILE A 68 4.96 2.30 12.35
CA ILE A 68 4.62 3.24 11.27
C ILE A 68 3.16 3.67 11.35
N LYS A 69 2.23 2.73 11.60
CA LYS A 69 0.81 3.06 11.81
C LYS A 69 0.62 4.08 12.92
N THR A 70 1.33 3.93 14.04
CA THR A 70 1.27 4.87 15.16
C THR A 70 1.94 6.23 14.85
N LEU A 71 3.05 6.24 14.13
CA LEU A 71 3.84 7.45 13.88
C LEU A 71 3.45 8.24 12.62
N CYS A 72 2.54 7.72 11.80
CA CYS A 72 2.09 8.34 10.54
C CYS A 72 0.56 8.53 10.52
N PRO A 73 -0.04 9.27 11.48
CA PRO A 73 -1.47 9.51 11.51
C PRO A 73 -2.00 10.17 10.22
N GLU A 74 -1.16 10.90 9.49
CA GLU A 74 -1.54 11.47 8.19
C GLU A 74 -1.95 10.41 7.15
N PHE A 75 -1.53 9.15 7.30
CA PHE A 75 -1.93 8.02 6.44
C PHE A 75 -2.92 7.08 7.14
N PHE A 76 -2.83 6.95 8.47
CA PHE A 76 -3.50 5.88 9.21
C PHE A 76 -4.62 6.35 10.16
N ALA A 77 -4.88 7.65 10.24
CA ALA A 77 -6.05 8.23 10.91
C ALA A 77 -7.07 8.78 9.90
N ASP A 78 -8.27 9.11 10.38
CA ASP A 78 -9.39 9.66 9.60
C ASP A 78 -9.80 8.76 8.42
N ARG A 79 -9.94 7.45 8.68
CA ARG A 79 -10.17 6.40 7.68
C ARG A 79 -11.63 6.01 7.53
N ASP A 80 -12.59 6.84 7.93
CA ASP A 80 -14.00 6.55 7.66
C ASP A 80 -14.31 6.80 6.18
N PRO A 81 -14.59 5.74 5.38
CA PRO A 81 -14.86 5.88 3.97
C PRO A 81 -16.16 6.66 3.69
N ASN A 82 -17.06 6.81 4.66
CA ASN A 82 -18.32 7.53 4.51
C ASN A 82 -18.25 8.98 5.01
N SER A 83 -17.08 9.41 5.52
CA SER A 83 -16.88 10.81 5.90
C SER A 83 -16.90 11.73 4.67
N ALA A 84 -17.41 12.96 4.85
CA ALA A 84 -17.44 13.94 3.78
C ALA A 84 -16.04 14.23 3.21
N LYS A 85 -15.02 14.29 4.09
CA LYS A 85 -13.63 14.47 3.68
C LYS A 85 -13.16 13.34 2.76
N PHE A 86 -13.31 12.08 3.19
CA PHE A 86 -12.86 10.95 2.38
C PHE A 86 -13.60 10.86 1.04
N GLN A 87 -14.90 11.18 1.03
CA GLN A 87 -15.69 11.19 -0.20
C GLN A 87 -15.25 12.26 -1.21
N GLU A 88 -14.64 13.36 -0.77
CA GLU A 88 -13.98 14.30 -1.70
C GLU A 88 -12.59 13.80 -2.10
N ASP A 89 -11.80 13.28 -1.16
CA ASP A 89 -10.43 12.80 -1.42
C ASP A 89 -10.40 11.66 -2.46
N VAL A 90 -11.36 10.72 -2.38
CA VAL A 90 -11.45 9.57 -3.30
C VAL A 90 -11.84 9.95 -4.72
N LYS A 91 -12.39 11.15 -4.95
CA LYS A 91 -12.69 11.67 -6.30
C LYS A 91 -11.44 12.15 -7.02
N VAL A 92 -10.31 12.31 -6.33
CA VAL A 92 -9.06 12.80 -6.93
C VAL A 92 -8.26 11.68 -7.57
N GLY A 93 -8.18 10.52 -6.92
CA GLY A 93 -7.41 9.37 -7.39
C GLY A 93 -8.17 8.05 -7.29
N ALA A 94 -8.00 7.21 -8.29
CA ALA A 94 -8.50 5.85 -8.34
C ALA A 94 -7.39 4.87 -7.95
N TYR A 95 -7.65 4.05 -6.92
CA TYR A 95 -6.78 2.96 -6.46
C TYR A 95 -7.57 1.66 -6.55
N VAL A 96 -7.37 0.92 -7.64
CA VAL A 96 -8.30 -0.11 -8.07
C VAL A 96 -7.63 -1.48 -8.03
N PRO A 97 -8.04 -2.36 -7.11
CA PRO A 97 -7.73 -3.78 -7.19
C PRO A 97 -8.23 -4.39 -8.49
N LEU A 98 -7.35 -4.99 -9.30
CA LEU A 98 -7.77 -5.70 -10.50
C LEU A 98 -8.22 -7.12 -10.13
N PRO A 99 -9.31 -7.63 -10.74
CA PRO A 99 -9.97 -8.86 -10.30
C PRO A 99 -9.18 -10.13 -10.61
N LYS A 100 -8.24 -10.09 -11.54
CA LYS A 100 -7.47 -11.24 -12.00
C LYS A 100 -6.02 -11.18 -11.50
N TYR A 101 -5.52 -12.34 -11.08
CA TYR A 101 -4.11 -12.53 -10.77
C TYR A 101 -3.28 -12.68 -12.04
N THR A 102 -2.00 -12.32 -11.99
CA THR A 102 -1.04 -12.69 -13.05
C THR A 102 -0.81 -14.21 -13.05
N PRO A 103 -0.20 -14.79 -14.10
CA PRO A 103 0.13 -16.23 -14.14
C PRO A 103 1.00 -16.70 -12.98
N GLU A 104 1.84 -15.82 -12.44
CA GLU A 104 2.69 -16.05 -11.27
C GLU A 104 1.93 -15.96 -9.94
N GLY A 105 0.63 -15.66 -9.96
CA GLY A 105 -0.20 -15.53 -8.78
C GLY A 105 -0.10 -14.16 -8.11
N TYR A 106 0.36 -13.12 -8.84
CA TYR A 106 0.47 -11.78 -8.29
C TYR A 106 -0.86 -11.02 -8.41
N ARG A 107 -1.16 -10.26 -7.38
CA ARG A 107 -2.22 -9.25 -7.39
C ARG A 107 -1.74 -8.01 -8.13
N VAL A 108 -2.66 -7.31 -8.77
CA VAL A 108 -2.37 -6.03 -9.43
C VAL A 108 -3.28 -4.94 -8.87
N ILE A 109 -2.70 -3.84 -8.39
CA ILE A 109 -3.43 -2.62 -8.06
C ILE A 109 -3.10 -1.55 -9.09
N PHE A 110 -4.15 -0.97 -9.67
CA PHE A 110 -4.07 0.06 -10.69
C PHE A 110 -4.34 1.43 -10.07
N CYS A 111 -3.40 2.36 -10.23
CA CYS A 111 -3.43 3.68 -9.60
C CYS A 111 -3.46 4.76 -10.68
N ARG A 112 -4.36 5.75 -10.55
CA ARG A 112 -4.46 6.87 -11.49
C ARG A 112 -5.04 8.11 -10.84
N ILE A 113 -4.55 9.29 -11.22
CA ILE A 113 -5.23 10.56 -10.92
C ILE A 113 -6.39 10.76 -11.91
N ILE A 114 -7.60 10.92 -11.37
CA ILE A 114 -8.84 11.08 -12.15
C ILE A 114 -9.37 12.53 -12.14
N ASP A 115 -9.03 13.32 -11.11
CA ASP A 115 -9.21 14.79 -11.11
C ASP A 115 -7.83 15.45 -11.05
N SER A 116 -7.44 16.09 -12.16
CA SER A 116 -6.14 16.75 -12.31
C SER A 116 -6.08 18.16 -11.70
N ASP A 117 -7.13 18.62 -11.01
CA ASP A 117 -7.09 19.88 -10.26
C ASP A 117 -6.09 19.78 -9.10
N VAL A 118 -4.93 20.39 -9.29
CA VAL A 118 -3.82 20.44 -8.34
C VAL A 118 -4.24 20.99 -6.97
N ASN A 119 -5.30 21.80 -6.89
CA ASN A 119 -5.78 22.36 -5.62
C ASN A 119 -6.54 21.34 -4.78
N LYS A 120 -7.09 20.30 -5.39
CA LYS A 120 -7.76 19.20 -4.70
C LYS A 120 -6.79 18.08 -4.32
N TYR A 121 -5.64 18.02 -4.97
CA TYR A 121 -4.65 16.98 -4.73
C TYR A 121 -3.90 17.18 -3.40
N ASN A 122 -3.90 16.12 -2.59
CA ASN A 122 -3.09 16.00 -1.38
C ASN A 122 -2.42 14.62 -1.34
N PHE A 123 -1.08 14.59 -1.31
CA PHE A 123 -0.31 13.34 -1.34
C PHE A 123 -0.63 12.40 -0.17
N ASN A 124 -0.81 12.91 1.05
CA ASN A 124 -1.07 12.06 2.21
C ASN A 124 -2.47 11.45 2.15
N ASP A 125 -3.46 12.22 1.69
CA ASP A 125 -4.83 11.73 1.48
C ASP A 125 -4.85 10.64 0.39
N GLN A 126 -4.05 10.81 -0.68
CA GLN A 126 -3.87 9.81 -1.73
C GLN A 126 -3.23 8.50 -1.20
N VAL A 127 -2.21 8.60 -0.34
CA VAL A 127 -1.61 7.43 0.33
C VAL A 127 -2.64 6.73 1.24
N ARG A 128 -3.47 7.49 1.97
CA ARG A 128 -4.56 6.94 2.78
C ARG A 128 -5.55 6.14 1.94
N SER A 129 -6.03 6.69 0.82
CA SER A 129 -6.96 6.00 -0.09
C SER A 129 -6.36 4.74 -0.74
N PHE A 130 -5.09 4.80 -1.13
CA PHE A 130 -4.34 3.63 -1.60
C PHE A 130 -4.29 2.53 -0.55
N ASP A 131 -3.86 2.87 0.67
CA ASP A 131 -3.69 1.91 1.75
C ASP A 131 -5.01 1.29 2.19
N MET A 132 -6.08 2.08 2.31
CA MET A 132 -7.41 1.59 2.63
C MET A 132 -7.91 0.58 1.60
N SER A 133 -7.75 0.89 0.30
CA SER A 133 -8.14 -0.01 -0.78
C SER A 133 -7.35 -1.32 -0.75
N LEU A 134 -6.02 -1.22 -0.59
CA LEU A 134 -5.13 -2.38 -0.58
C LEU A 134 -5.35 -3.26 0.66
N MET A 135 -5.43 -2.66 1.85
CA MET A 135 -5.56 -3.39 3.10
C MET A 135 -6.89 -4.15 3.17
N LEU A 136 -8.01 -3.52 2.77
CA LEU A 136 -9.29 -4.22 2.69
C LEU A 136 -9.21 -5.38 1.69
N TRP A 137 -8.64 -5.15 0.50
CA TRP A 137 -8.50 -6.20 -0.51
C TRP A 137 -7.64 -7.38 -0.04
N MET A 138 -6.54 -7.11 0.68
CA MET A 138 -5.71 -8.14 1.28
C MET A 138 -6.45 -8.95 2.35
N MET A 139 -7.18 -8.25 3.22
CA MET A 139 -7.91 -8.89 4.32
C MET A 139 -9.12 -9.71 3.83
N GLN A 140 -9.76 -9.32 2.72
CA GLN A 140 -10.85 -10.09 2.11
C GLN A 140 -10.36 -11.25 1.23
N GLY A 141 -9.21 -11.07 0.56
CA GLY A 141 -8.69 -12.04 -0.40
C GLY A 141 -7.64 -13.01 0.15
N GLY A 142 -7.10 -12.75 1.34
CA GLY A 142 -6.02 -13.55 1.94
C GLY A 142 -4.66 -13.29 1.29
N SER A 143 -3.71 -14.19 1.48
CA SER A 143 -2.34 -14.05 0.94
C SER A 143 -2.30 -14.11 -0.60
N SER A 144 -1.20 -13.67 -1.20
CA SER A 144 -0.97 -13.75 -2.66
C SER A 144 0.51 -13.81 -2.97
N GLU A 145 0.94 -14.38 -4.11
CA GLU A 145 2.37 -14.59 -4.40
C GLU A 145 3.17 -13.27 -4.52
N GLY A 146 2.47 -12.15 -4.65
CA GLY A 146 3.03 -10.81 -4.61
C GLY A 146 2.04 -9.77 -5.10
N LEU A 147 2.51 -8.53 -5.11
CA LEU A 147 1.77 -7.35 -5.57
C LEU A 147 2.54 -6.67 -6.70
N ILE A 148 1.85 -6.33 -7.77
CA ILE A 148 2.29 -5.39 -8.79
C ILE A 148 1.48 -4.10 -8.65
N MET A 149 2.16 -2.96 -8.64
CA MET A 149 1.54 -1.65 -8.73
C MET A 149 1.70 -1.11 -10.15
N VAL A 150 0.59 -0.73 -10.78
CA VAL A 150 0.58 -0.05 -12.08
C VAL A 150 0.10 1.38 -11.87
N ILE A 151 0.94 2.36 -12.17
CA ILE A 151 0.65 3.79 -12.01
C ILE A 151 0.49 4.41 -13.40
N ASP A 152 -0.72 4.81 -13.73
CA ASP A 152 -0.98 5.65 -14.89
C ASP A 152 -0.65 7.11 -14.54
N MET A 153 0.33 7.67 -15.22
CA MET A 153 0.74 9.06 -15.04
C MET A 153 -0.09 10.04 -15.86
N ASN A 154 -1.06 9.58 -16.66
CA ASN A 154 -1.99 10.45 -17.34
C ASN A 154 -2.78 11.29 -16.31
N GLY A 155 -2.89 12.59 -16.55
CA GLY A 155 -3.48 13.55 -15.62
C GLY A 155 -2.52 14.09 -14.54
N ILE A 156 -1.30 13.56 -14.43
CA ILE A 156 -0.26 14.17 -13.58
C ILE A 156 0.36 15.36 -14.32
N THR A 157 0.42 16.50 -13.64
CA THR A 157 0.99 17.76 -14.15
C THR A 157 2.17 18.21 -13.29
N LEU A 158 3.00 19.13 -13.81
CA LEU A 158 4.09 19.73 -13.01
C LEU A 158 3.58 20.37 -11.71
N GLY A 159 2.36 20.91 -11.70
CA GLY A 159 1.75 21.47 -10.49
C GLY A 159 1.60 20.44 -9.37
N HIS A 160 1.33 19.17 -9.69
CA HIS A 160 1.22 18.11 -8.68
C HIS A 160 2.55 17.87 -7.95
N MET A 161 3.70 18.11 -8.61
CA MET A 161 5.00 17.99 -7.94
C MET A 161 5.15 18.97 -6.77
N THR A 162 4.58 20.17 -6.90
CA THR A 162 4.59 21.18 -5.82
C THR A 162 3.76 20.77 -4.61
N LYS A 163 2.87 19.78 -4.78
CA LYS A 163 2.01 19.21 -3.74
C LYS A 163 2.59 17.93 -3.12
N LEU A 164 3.72 17.43 -3.61
CA LEU A 164 4.40 16.29 -3.01
C LEU A 164 5.00 16.68 -1.66
N SER A 165 4.69 15.90 -0.63
CA SER A 165 5.36 16.01 0.66
C SER A 165 6.64 15.18 0.63
N LEU A 166 7.83 15.81 0.70
CA LEU A 166 9.10 15.06 0.78
C LEU A 166 9.11 14.12 2.01
N MET A 167 8.62 14.61 3.14
CA MET A 167 8.50 13.80 4.36
C MET A 167 7.47 12.69 4.18
N GLY A 168 6.33 12.99 3.54
CA GLY A 168 5.32 12.01 3.18
C GLY A 168 5.88 10.91 2.28
N MET A 169 6.65 11.26 1.25
CA MET A 169 7.32 10.29 0.37
C MET A 169 8.30 9.41 1.15
N LYS A 170 9.13 10.00 2.03
CA LYS A 170 10.03 9.23 2.89
C LYS A 170 9.27 8.22 3.74
N LYS A 171 8.18 8.66 4.39
CA LYS A 171 7.31 7.79 5.21
C LYS A 171 6.64 6.71 4.37
N PHE A 172 6.12 7.06 3.20
CA PHE A 172 5.47 6.14 2.28
C PHE A 172 6.43 5.07 1.75
N PHE A 173 7.64 5.44 1.32
CA PHE A 173 8.61 4.45 0.85
C PHE A 173 9.10 3.53 1.96
N LEU A 174 9.31 4.06 3.18
CA LEU A 174 9.59 3.20 4.34
C LEU A 174 8.47 2.20 4.58
N TYR A 175 7.21 2.68 4.56
CA TYR A 175 6.04 1.82 4.71
C TYR A 175 5.98 0.73 3.62
N LEU A 176 6.06 1.15 2.36
CA LEU A 176 5.93 0.29 1.18
C LEU A 176 6.97 -0.83 1.14
N GLN A 177 8.22 -0.54 1.53
CA GLN A 177 9.33 -1.47 1.38
C GLN A 177 9.68 -2.26 2.66
N GLU A 178 9.34 -1.77 3.86
CA GLU A 178 9.72 -2.41 5.13
C GLU A 178 8.55 -2.95 5.98
N ALA A 179 7.32 -2.49 5.74
CA ALA A 179 6.22 -2.71 6.67
C ALA A 179 4.96 -3.31 6.03
N LEU A 180 4.66 -2.94 4.79
CA LEU A 180 3.48 -3.43 4.09
C LEU A 180 3.55 -4.97 4.00
N PRO A 181 2.54 -5.72 4.50
CA PRO A 181 2.59 -7.19 4.60
C PRO A 181 2.28 -7.87 3.25
N VAL A 182 3.03 -7.50 2.21
CA VAL A 182 2.97 -8.11 0.88
C VAL A 182 4.31 -8.01 0.17
N ARG A 183 4.62 -8.99 -0.67
CA ARG A 183 5.83 -8.97 -1.50
C ARG A 183 5.60 -8.09 -2.73
N LEU A 184 6.21 -6.92 -2.79
CA LEU A 184 6.19 -6.13 -4.03
C LEU A 184 7.01 -6.85 -5.11
N LYS A 185 6.44 -6.99 -6.30
CA LYS A 185 7.03 -7.70 -7.46
C LYS A 185 7.27 -6.79 -8.65
N GLY A 186 6.65 -5.61 -8.66
CA GLY A 186 6.85 -4.62 -9.72
C GLY A 186 6.18 -3.30 -9.39
N LEU A 187 6.87 -2.22 -9.72
CA LEU A 187 6.36 -0.85 -9.68
C LEU A 187 6.43 -0.27 -11.11
N HIS A 188 5.31 -0.31 -11.83
CA HIS A 188 5.25 0.04 -13.24
C HIS A 188 4.59 1.40 -13.44
N PHE A 189 5.27 2.31 -14.13
CA PHE A 189 4.71 3.57 -14.58
C PHE A 189 4.39 3.50 -16.07
N ILE A 190 3.16 3.83 -16.45
CA ILE A 190 2.70 3.92 -17.84
C ILE A 190 2.30 5.36 -18.16
N ASN A 191 2.19 5.68 -19.45
CA ASN A 191 1.89 7.04 -19.94
C ASN A 191 2.80 8.08 -19.28
N VAL A 192 4.09 7.73 -19.17
CA VAL A 192 5.09 8.46 -18.39
C VAL A 192 5.17 9.91 -18.88
N VAL A 193 5.06 10.86 -17.93
CA VAL A 193 5.15 12.29 -18.23
C VAL A 193 6.58 12.70 -18.61
N SER A 194 6.72 13.77 -19.39
CA SER A 194 8.01 14.24 -19.90
C SER A 194 9.01 14.67 -18.82
N PHE A 195 8.54 14.95 -17.59
CA PHE A 195 9.33 15.37 -16.44
C PHE A 195 9.52 14.24 -15.40
N MET A 196 9.40 12.97 -15.81
CA MET A 196 9.57 11.82 -14.93
C MET A 196 10.97 11.75 -14.29
N ASP A 197 12.00 12.22 -14.99
CA ASP A 197 13.35 12.36 -14.47
C ASP A 197 13.40 13.20 -13.17
N LYS A 198 12.64 14.30 -13.13
CA LYS A 198 12.52 15.14 -11.93
C LYS A 198 11.77 14.43 -10.80
N ILE A 199 10.70 13.69 -11.12
CA ILE A 199 9.97 12.86 -10.13
C ILE A 199 10.91 11.78 -9.56
N MET A 200 11.67 11.11 -10.41
CA MET A 200 12.64 10.10 -9.99
C MET A 200 13.74 10.70 -9.09
N ALA A 201 14.22 11.90 -9.38
CA ALA A 201 15.18 12.59 -8.53
C ALA A 201 14.64 12.86 -7.11
N LEU A 202 13.34 13.08 -6.96
CA LEU A 202 12.68 13.26 -5.66
C LEU A 202 12.43 11.95 -4.92
N MET A 203 12.06 10.87 -5.63
CA MET A 203 11.74 9.56 -5.03
C MET A 203 12.98 8.77 -4.65
N LYS A 204 13.98 8.73 -5.53
CA LYS A 204 15.15 7.83 -5.44
C LYS A 204 15.92 7.89 -4.11
N PRO A 205 16.09 9.06 -3.44
CA PRO A 205 16.75 9.12 -2.14
C PRO A 205 16.08 8.29 -1.03
N PHE A 206 14.80 7.94 -1.18
CA PHE A 206 14.03 7.18 -0.19
C PHE A 206 13.82 5.72 -0.57
N MET A 207 14.23 5.32 -1.78
CA MET A 207 14.04 3.97 -2.30
C MET A 207 15.27 3.10 -2.02
N LYS A 208 15.06 1.89 -1.49
CA LYS A 208 16.10 0.86 -1.45
C LYS A 208 16.43 0.33 -2.85
N LYS A 209 17.61 -0.28 -2.99
CA LYS A 209 18.08 -0.84 -4.26
C LYS A 209 17.08 -1.86 -4.82
N GLU A 210 16.55 -2.73 -3.95
CA GLU A 210 15.58 -3.75 -4.31
C GLU A 210 14.32 -3.15 -4.96
N LEU A 211 13.83 -2.03 -4.42
CA LEU A 211 12.68 -1.32 -4.97
C LEU A 211 13.01 -0.63 -6.31
N ILE A 212 14.22 -0.06 -6.44
CA ILE A 212 14.70 0.54 -7.69
C ILE A 212 14.82 -0.53 -8.79
N ASP A 213 15.34 -1.71 -8.46
CA ASP A 213 15.58 -2.81 -9.39
C ASP A 213 14.27 -3.41 -9.94
N MET A 214 13.13 -3.17 -9.27
CA MET A 214 11.79 -3.59 -9.72
C MET A 214 10.91 -2.43 -10.23
N LEU A 215 11.49 -1.24 -10.45
CA LEU A 215 10.81 -0.11 -11.04
C LEU A 215 10.93 -0.15 -12.57
N TYR A 216 9.80 0.01 -13.26
CA TYR A 216 9.73 -0.02 -14.72
C TYR A 216 9.04 1.26 -15.23
N LEU A 217 9.68 1.93 -16.19
CA LEU A 217 9.12 3.08 -16.90
C LEU A 217 8.74 2.67 -18.32
N HIS A 218 7.46 2.69 -18.64
CA HIS A 218 6.92 2.37 -19.95
C HIS A 218 6.65 3.67 -20.73
N THR A 219 7.68 4.20 -21.40
CA THR A 219 7.67 5.56 -21.97
C THR A 219 7.03 5.70 -23.35
N ASN A 220 7.16 4.69 -24.22
CA ASN A 220 6.69 4.79 -25.61
C ASN A 220 5.33 4.13 -25.82
N THR A 221 5.18 2.90 -25.32
CA THR A 221 3.94 2.13 -25.38
C THR A 221 3.76 1.36 -24.08
N ILE A 222 2.53 0.93 -23.81
CA ILE A 222 2.21 0.08 -22.66
C ILE A 222 2.64 -1.38 -22.88
N ASP A 223 2.96 -1.80 -24.11
CA ASP A 223 3.18 -3.21 -24.45
C ASP A 223 4.23 -3.94 -23.60
N PRO A 224 5.36 -3.32 -23.18
CA PRO A 224 6.32 -3.99 -22.30
C PRO A 224 5.73 -4.38 -20.94
N LEU A 225 4.68 -3.69 -20.46
CA LEU A 225 3.94 -4.07 -19.25
C LEU A 225 3.34 -5.47 -19.37
N PHE A 226 2.97 -5.91 -20.59
CA PHE A 226 2.27 -7.18 -20.80
C PHE A 226 3.11 -8.42 -20.45
N LYS A 227 4.43 -8.24 -20.32
CA LYS A 227 5.35 -9.27 -19.80
C LYS A 227 5.19 -9.51 -18.30
N HIS A 228 4.64 -8.55 -17.57
CA HIS A 228 4.48 -8.58 -16.11
C HIS A 228 3.00 -8.65 -15.71
N VAL A 229 2.13 -7.96 -16.44
CA VAL A 229 0.68 -7.95 -16.24
C VAL A 229 0.02 -8.25 -17.59
N PRO A 230 -0.51 -9.46 -17.82
CA PRO A 230 -1.12 -9.80 -19.11
C PRO A 230 -2.20 -8.78 -19.50
N LEU A 231 -2.30 -8.48 -20.79
CA LEU A 231 -3.26 -7.50 -21.31
C LEU A 231 -4.69 -7.76 -20.80
N GLU A 232 -5.13 -9.02 -20.74
CA GLU A 232 -6.46 -9.39 -20.28
C GLU A 232 -6.75 -9.11 -18.79
N ASN A 233 -5.73 -8.85 -17.98
CA ASN A 233 -5.84 -8.42 -16.59
C ASN A 233 -6.10 -6.93 -16.45
N LEU A 234 -5.80 -6.13 -17.48
CA LEU A 234 -5.96 -4.68 -17.44
C LEU A 234 -7.41 -4.24 -17.70
N PRO A 235 -7.78 -3.01 -17.30
CA PRO A 235 -9.07 -2.43 -17.68
C PRO A 235 -9.24 -2.32 -19.19
N SER A 236 -10.49 -2.32 -19.67
CA SER A 236 -10.80 -2.20 -21.11
C SER A 236 -10.31 -0.89 -21.72
N ASP A 237 -10.18 0.17 -20.92
CA ASP A 237 -9.59 1.46 -21.27
C ASP A 237 -8.14 1.34 -21.78
N TYR A 238 -7.45 0.25 -21.43
CA TYR A 238 -6.09 -0.07 -21.85
C TYR A 238 -6.03 -1.30 -22.77
N GLY A 239 -7.16 -1.67 -23.38
CA GLY A 239 -7.28 -2.82 -24.29
C GLY A 239 -7.46 -4.17 -23.59
N GLY A 240 -7.61 -4.18 -22.27
CA GLY A 240 -7.77 -5.40 -21.48
C GLY A 240 -9.19 -5.92 -21.36
N LYS A 241 -9.40 -6.89 -20.45
CA LYS A 241 -10.68 -7.60 -20.25
C LYS A 241 -11.14 -7.59 -18.79
N ALA A 242 -10.60 -6.72 -17.94
CA ALA A 242 -11.04 -6.59 -16.55
C ALA A 242 -12.33 -5.76 -16.38
N GLY A 243 -12.86 -5.19 -17.47
CA GLY A 243 -13.98 -4.24 -17.47
C GLY A 243 -13.50 -2.78 -17.46
N PRO A 244 -14.42 -1.82 -17.53
CA PRO A 244 -14.09 -0.39 -17.51
C PRO A 244 -13.45 0.03 -16.18
N LEU A 245 -12.41 0.86 -16.23
CA LEU A 245 -11.74 1.36 -15.02
C LEU A 245 -12.72 2.12 -14.11
N SER A 246 -13.67 2.86 -14.69
CA SER A 246 -14.71 3.57 -13.96
C SER A 246 -15.62 2.66 -13.14
N GLU A 247 -16.03 1.51 -13.69
CA GLU A 247 -16.86 0.53 -12.98
C GLU A 247 -16.09 -0.14 -11.84
N LEU A 248 -14.83 -0.51 -12.08
CA LEU A 248 -13.96 -1.08 -11.05
C LEU A 248 -13.68 -0.09 -9.92
N TYR A 249 -13.49 1.20 -10.26
CA TYR A 249 -13.35 2.28 -9.29
C TYR A 249 -14.60 2.46 -8.42
N GLU A 250 -15.79 2.52 -9.03
CA GLU A 250 -17.04 2.64 -8.26
C GLU A 250 -17.31 1.39 -7.41
N LEU A 251 -16.97 0.20 -7.91
CA LEU A 251 -17.03 -1.04 -7.13
C LEU A 251 -16.10 -0.98 -5.91
N ASN A 252 -14.86 -0.51 -6.07
CA ASN A 252 -13.93 -0.38 -4.95
C ASN A 252 -14.44 0.63 -3.91
N LYS A 253 -14.93 1.80 -4.35
CA LYS A 253 -15.55 2.80 -3.46
C LYS A 253 -16.72 2.23 -2.67
N LYS A 254 -17.66 1.58 -3.37
CA LYS A 254 -18.81 0.93 -2.75
C LYS A 254 -18.36 -0.12 -1.73
N THR A 255 -17.38 -0.95 -2.11
CA THR A 255 -16.82 -1.99 -1.24
C THR A 255 -16.21 -1.38 0.03
N MET A 256 -15.45 -0.29 -0.09
CA MET A 256 -14.92 0.43 1.09
C MET A 256 -16.05 0.96 1.97
N SER A 257 -17.04 1.66 1.40
CA SER A 257 -18.19 2.20 2.13
C SER A 257 -18.99 1.13 2.88
N GLU A 258 -19.23 -0.03 2.26
CA GLU A 258 -19.93 -1.17 2.87
C GLU A 258 -19.13 -1.84 3.99
N ASN A 259 -17.80 -1.63 4.03
CA ASN A 259 -16.90 -2.17 5.04
C ASN A 259 -16.37 -1.08 5.99
N ALA A 260 -17.11 0.01 6.22
CA ALA A 260 -16.68 1.10 7.13
C ALA A 260 -16.26 0.64 8.54
N GLU A 261 -16.91 -0.40 9.08
CA GLU A 261 -16.53 -0.97 10.38
C GLU A 261 -15.13 -1.62 10.38
N PHE A 262 -14.68 -2.15 9.24
CA PHE A 262 -13.30 -2.64 9.11
C PHE A 262 -12.30 -1.51 9.30
N PHE A 263 -12.53 -0.35 8.69
CA PHE A 263 -11.62 0.78 8.79
C PHE A 263 -11.62 1.41 10.19
N LYS A 264 -12.77 1.45 10.88
CA LYS A 264 -12.83 1.86 12.29
C LYS A 264 -12.03 0.94 13.22
N MET A 265 -12.03 -0.37 12.94
CA MET A 265 -11.21 -1.34 13.66
C MET A 265 -9.73 -1.17 13.31
N ASP A 266 -9.40 -1.09 12.02
CA ASP A 266 -8.04 -0.95 11.52
C ASP A 266 -7.36 0.33 12.02
N GLU A 267 -8.07 1.47 12.03
CA GLU A 267 -7.58 2.75 12.57
C GLU A 267 -7.20 2.67 14.06
N LYS A 268 -7.91 1.86 14.85
CA LYS A 268 -7.63 1.66 16.27
C LYS A 268 -6.55 0.61 16.54
N GLN A 269 -6.20 -0.20 15.55
CA GLN A 269 -5.19 -1.24 15.67
C GLN A 269 -3.78 -0.65 15.52
N LEU A 270 -3.34 0.03 16.57
CA LEU A 270 -2.08 0.77 16.64
C LEU A 270 -1.13 0.18 17.70
N GLY A 271 0.17 0.36 17.49
CA GLY A 271 1.16 0.12 18.53
C GLY A 271 1.12 1.19 19.61
N ASN A 272 1.53 0.85 20.83
CA ASN A 272 1.72 1.78 21.94
C ASN A 272 3.19 1.84 22.35
N GLU A 273 3.92 2.79 21.78
CA GLU A 273 5.37 2.96 21.98
C GLU A 273 5.77 3.19 23.45
N SER A 274 4.87 3.72 24.30
CA SER A 274 5.14 3.87 25.75
C SER A 274 5.26 2.53 26.50
N LYS A 275 4.72 1.46 25.92
CA LYS A 275 4.79 0.10 26.48
C LYS A 275 5.94 -0.71 25.92
N ARG A 276 6.72 -0.19 24.96
CA ARG A 276 7.76 -0.95 24.27
C ARG A 276 8.83 -1.41 25.25
N ILE A 277 9.25 -2.68 25.13
CA ILE A 277 10.42 -3.18 25.85
C ILE A 277 11.66 -2.57 25.18
N GLY A 278 12.41 -1.76 25.93
CA GLY A 278 13.57 -1.00 25.42
C GLY A 278 13.23 0.46 25.12
N LYS A 279 13.98 1.09 24.21
CA LYS A 279 13.79 2.50 23.86
C LYS A 279 12.51 2.65 23.00
N PRO A 280 11.54 3.50 23.39
CA PRO A 280 10.40 3.86 22.55
C PRO A 280 10.88 4.40 21.19
N LYS A 281 10.20 4.01 20.11
CA LYS A 281 10.46 4.58 18.80
C LYS A 281 9.66 5.88 18.65
N ASN A 282 10.29 6.91 18.09
CA ASN A 282 9.64 8.18 17.78
C ASN A 282 9.91 8.57 16.33
N ALA A 283 9.19 9.60 15.86
CA ALA A 283 9.29 10.03 14.47
C ALA A 283 10.71 10.45 14.07
N SER A 284 11.47 11.11 14.95
CA SER A 284 12.84 11.51 14.62
C SER A 284 13.81 10.34 14.53
N ASP A 285 13.62 9.30 15.35
CA ASP A 285 14.43 8.09 15.29
C ASP A 285 14.18 7.30 13.99
N ILE A 286 12.95 7.29 13.48
CA ILE A 286 12.55 6.50 12.30
C ILE A 286 12.71 7.28 11.00
N PHE A 287 12.33 8.56 10.99
CA PHE A 287 12.29 9.40 9.80
C PHE A 287 13.37 10.48 9.78
N GLY A 288 14.22 10.57 10.82
CA GLY A 288 15.19 11.65 10.98
C GLY A 288 14.57 12.95 11.51
N VAL A 289 15.43 13.90 11.89
CA VAL A 289 15.00 15.23 12.36
C VAL A 289 14.44 16.04 11.17
N GLU A 290 13.34 16.76 11.37
CA GLU A 290 12.84 17.75 10.41
C GLU A 290 13.90 18.84 10.18
N GLY A 291 14.73 18.65 9.15
CA GLY A 291 15.51 19.73 8.59
C GLY A 291 14.58 20.66 7.81
N SER A 292 14.76 21.97 7.97
CA SER A 292 14.11 22.96 7.12
C SER A 292 14.59 22.78 5.67
N PHE A 293 13.88 21.95 4.92
CA PHE A 293 14.06 21.88 3.47
C PHE A 293 13.69 23.25 2.92
N LYS A 294 14.72 24.06 2.63
CA LYS A 294 14.57 25.33 1.92
C LYS A 294 13.74 25.04 0.67
N LYS A 295 12.73 25.89 0.44
CA LYS A 295 11.97 25.93 -0.80
C LYS A 295 12.96 25.80 -1.96
N LEU A 296 12.79 24.74 -2.75
CA LEU A 296 13.55 24.57 -3.98
C LEU A 296 13.07 25.64 -4.95
N ASP A 297 13.93 26.61 -5.21
CA ASP A 297 13.78 27.47 -6.39
C ASP A 297 13.96 26.55 -7.61
N LEU A 298 12.87 26.37 -8.34
CA LEU A 298 12.88 25.65 -9.61
C LEU A 298 13.25 26.66 -10.69
N ASP A 299 14.50 26.66 -11.12
CA ASP A 299 14.95 27.31 -12.36
C ASP A 299 14.49 26.54 -13.61
#